data_AF-A0A822AI35-F1
#
_entry.id   AF-A0A822AI35-F1
#
_cell.length_a   1.000
_cell.length_b   1.000
_cell.length_c   1.000
_cell.angle_alpha   90.00
_cell.angle_beta   90.00
_cell.angle_gamma   90.00
#
_symmetry.space_group_name_H-M   'P 1'
#
loop_
_entity.id
_entity.type
_entity.pdbx_description
1 polymer ?
#
loop_
_entity_poly.entity_id
_entity_poly.type
_entity_poly.pdbx_seq_one_letter_code
_entity_poly.pdbx_strand_id
1 'polypeptide(L)' 'MEMVEAVALFDYSGRTNKELSFKKDQSIFIYKKMNHEWWLGHIAGGSQSGFIPDGYIKLKS' A
#
# COMPACT_ATOMS: atom_id res chain seq x y z
N MET A 1 -16.85 3.05 -4.80
CA MET A 1 -15.42 3.21 -5.13
C MET A 1 -14.82 1.84 -5.03
N GLU A 2 -14.28 1.33 -6.14
CA GLU A 2 -13.67 0.00 -6.17
C GLU A 2 -12.30 0.08 -5.52
N MET A 3 -12.05 -0.76 -4.51
CA MET A 3 -10.77 -0.87 -3.84
C MET A 3 -10.12 -2.17 -4.25
N VAL A 4 -8.85 -2.11 -4.64
CA VAL A 4 -8.09 -3.31 -4.99
C VAL A 4 -7.37 -3.78 -3.74
N GLU A 5 -7.59 -5.03 -3.35
CA GLU A 5 -6.84 -5.63 -2.26
C GLU A 5 -5.42 -5.96 -2.75
N ALA A 6 -4.44 -5.77 -1.89
CA ALA A 6 -3.05 -6.10 -2.12
C ALA A 6 -2.44 -6.74 -0.87
N VAL A 7 -1.33 -7.44 -1.05
CA VAL A 7 -0.51 -7.95 0.06
C VAL A 7 0.89 -7.40 -0.05
N ALA A 8 1.47 -7.00 1.08
CA ALA A 8 2.87 -6.62 1.18
C ALA A 8 3.79 -7.83 0.98
N LEU A 9 4.67 -7.77 0.00
CA LEU A 9 5.67 -8.81 -0.27
C LEU A 9 6.89 -8.70 0.65
N PHE A 10 7.17 -7.49 1.13
CA PHE A 10 8.31 -7.15 1.99
C PHE A 10 7.92 -6.13 3.04
N ASP A 11 8.77 -5.97 4.06
CA ASP A 11 8.68 -4.85 4.99
C ASP A 11 9.02 -3.54 4.25
N TYR A 12 8.24 -2.49 4.53
CA TYR A 12 8.51 -1.15 4.04
C TYR A 12 8.41 -0.13 5.17
N SER A 13 9.49 0.64 5.35
CA SER A 13 9.51 1.80 6.24
C SER A 13 9.44 3.07 5.40
N GLY A 14 8.31 3.78 5.51
CA GLY A 14 8.07 5.03 4.80
C GLY A 14 9.16 6.05 5.09
N ARG A 15 9.70 6.66 4.04
CA ARG A 15 10.81 7.62 4.13
C ARG A 15 10.32 9.04 4.45
N THR A 16 9.04 9.30 4.20
CA THR A 16 8.38 10.57 4.46
C THR A 16 7.05 10.34 5.16
N ASN A 17 6.47 11.40 5.74
CA ASN A 17 5.14 11.35 6.37
C ASN A 17 3.98 11.09 5.39
N LYS A 18 4.25 11.13 4.08
CA LYS A 18 3.27 10.82 3.03
C LYS A 18 3.26 9.34 2.66
N GLU A 19 4.30 8.60 3.02
CA GLU A 19 4.45 7.18 2.70
C GLU A 19 3.90 6.30 3.81
N LEU A 20 3.23 5.23 3.42
CA LEU A 20 2.67 4.26 4.36
C LEU A 20 3.73 3.24 4.74
N SER A 21 3.99 3.07 6.04
CA SER A 21 4.84 1.98 6.53
C SER A 21 3.99 0.73 6.74
N PHE A 22 4.50 -0.43 6.35
CA PHE A 22 3.81 -1.71 6.47
C PHE A 22 4.82 -2.87 6.61
N LYS A 23 4.33 -4.01 7.08
CA LYS A 23 5.08 -5.25 7.26
C LYS A 23 4.72 -6.25 6.17
N LYS A 24 5.67 -7.12 5.85
CA LYS A 24 5.45 -8.28 4.98
C LYS A 24 4.19 -9.04 5.43
N ASP A 25 3.46 -9.55 4.45
CA ASP A 25 2.22 -10.32 4.60
C ASP A 25 1.03 -9.52 5.15
N GLN A 26 1.14 -8.19 5.34
CA GLN A 26 -0.01 -7.35 5.67
C GLN A 26 -0.93 -7.13 4.46
N SER A 27 -2.24 -7.20 4.71
CA SER A 27 -3.26 -6.79 3.76
C SER A 27 -3.36 -5.28 3.65
N ILE A 28 -3.40 -4.79 2.42
CA ILE A 28 -3.44 -3.39 2.04
C ILE A 28 -4.61 -3.19 1.08
N PHE A 29 -5.36 -2.11 1.24
CA PHE A 29 -6.36 -1.68 0.25
C PHE A 29 -5.84 -0.50 -0.53
N ILE A 30 -5.90 -0.61 -1.86
CA ILE A 30 -5.48 0.40 -2.81
C ILE A 30 -6.71 1.12 -3.36
N TYR A 31 -6.67 2.44 -3.37
CA TYR A 31 -7.77 3.28 -3.86
C TYR A 31 -7.45 3.95 -5.21
N LYS A 32 -6.17 4.24 -5.46
CA LYS A 32 -5.75 5.03 -6.63
C LYS A 32 -4.31 4.72 -7.05
N LYS A 33 -4.09 4.60 -8.36
CA LYS A 33 -2.75 4.66 -8.97
C LYS A 33 -2.30 6.12 -9.07
N MET A 34 -1.14 6.45 -8.50
CA MET A 34 -0.59 7.79 -8.61
C MET A 34 0.33 7.91 -9.83
N ASN A 35 1.20 6.92 -10.01
CA ASN A 35 2.07 6.77 -11.19
C ASN A 35 2.52 5.30 -11.31
N HIS A 36 3.60 5.03 -12.05
CA HIS A 36 4.13 3.68 -12.24
C HIS A 36 4.83 3.10 -11.01
N GLU A 37 5.25 3.94 -10.05
CA GLU A 37 5.98 3.53 -8.85
C GLU A 37 5.11 3.53 -7.60
N TRP A 38 4.02 4.31 -7.57
CA TRP A 38 3.28 4.61 -6.35
C TRP A 38 1.77 4.43 -6.48
N TRP A 39 1.21 3.84 -5.43
CA TRP A 39 -0.21 3.72 -5.16
C TRP A 39 -0.59 4.56 -3.94
N LEU A 40 -1.86 4.91 -3.83
CA LEU A 40 -2.45 5.46 -2.61
C LEU A 40 -3.39 4.42 -2.00
N GLY A 41 -3.20 4.14 -0.71
CA GLY A 41 -3.93 3.09 0.01
C GLY A 41 -3.75 3.15 1.52
N HIS A 42 -4.28 2.14 2.22
CA HIS A 42 -4.15 1.97 3.67
C HIS A 42 -4.01 0.50 4.06
N ILE A 43 -3.56 0.24 5.29
CA ILE A 43 -3.53 -1.11 5.87
C ILE A 43 -4.95 -1.52 6.27
N ALA A 44 -5.32 -2.77 6.00
CA ALA A 44 -6.58 -3.33 6.46
C ALA A 44 -6.71 -3.24 7.99
N GLY A 45 -7.77 -2.60 8.47
CA GLY A 45 -7.99 -2.33 9.90
C GLY A 45 -7.16 -1.18 10.48
N GLY A 46 -6.31 -0.53 9.68
CA GLY A 46 -5.57 0.67 10.05
C GLY A 46 -6.30 1.96 9.66
N SER A 47 -6.04 3.03 10.40
CA SER A 47 -6.57 4.38 10.14
C SER A 47 -5.66 5.23 9.23
N GLN A 48 -4.42 4.80 9.02
CA GLN A 48 -3.42 5.57 8.29
C GLN A 48 -3.39 5.18 6.81
N SER A 49 -3.52 6.20 5.95
CA SER A 49 -3.35 6.08 4.51
C SER A 49 -2.04 6.74 4.08
N GLY A 50 -1.47 6.30 2.97
CA GLY A 50 -0.25 6.89 2.42
C GLY A 50 0.17 6.26 1.10
N PHE A 51 1.30 6.72 0.59
CA PHE A 51 1.91 6.20 -0.62
C PHE A 51 2.54 4.84 -0.38
N ILE A 52 2.24 3.91 -1.27
CA ILE A 52 2.68 2.52 -1.22
C ILE A 52 3.47 2.24 -2.51
N PRO A 53 4.72 1.78 -2.42
CA PRO A 53 5.52 1.49 -3.60
C PRO A 53 5.05 0.22 -4.30
N ASP A 54 4.84 0.30 -5.62
CA ASP A 54 4.35 -0.79 -6.48
C ASP A 54 5.17 -2.07 -6.33
N GLY A 55 6.51 -1.95 -6.34
CA GLY A 55 7.41 -3.10 -6.24
C GLY A 55 7.43 -3.82 -4.89
N TYR A 56 6.72 -3.33 -3.88
CA TYR A 56 6.65 -3.94 -2.54
C TYR A 56 5.34 -4.67 -2.28
N ILE A 57 4.39 -4.60 -3.20
CA ILE A 57 3.07 -5.20 -3.03
C ILE A 57 2.73 -6.11 -4.20
N LYS A 58 1.80 -7.01 -3.97
CA LYS A 58 1.12 -7.79 -5.02
C LYS A 58 -0.36 -7.50 -4.95
N LEU A 59 -0.91 -6.96 -6.03
CA LEU A 59 -2.36 -6.81 -6.17
C LEU A 59 -3.00 -8.20 -6.20
N LYS A 60 -4.08 -8.36 -5.44
CA LYS A 60 -4.94 -9.54 -5.51
C LYS A 60 -5.90 -9.34 -6.69
N SER A 61 -5.93 -10.35 -7.56
CA SER A 61 -6.86 -10.48 -8.68
C SER A 61 -8.21 -10.99 -8.23
#